data_AF-A0A357CZW5-F1
#
_entry.id   AF-A0A357CZW5-F1
#
_cell.length_a   1.000
_cell.length_b   1.000
_cell.length_c   1.000
_cell.angle_alpha   90.00
_cell.angle_beta   90.00
_cell.angle_gamma   90.00
#
_symmetry.space_group_name_H-M   'P 1'
#
loop_
_entity.id
_entity.type
_entity.pdbx_description
1 polymer ?
#
loop_
_entity_poly.entity_id
_entity_poly.type
_entity_poly.pdbx_seq_one_letter_code
_entity_poly.pdbx_strand_id
1 'polypeptide(L)' 'LMKQFMETNVTDAVLESARLEGANENLIFWKIAMPMVKPAWITLLMLSFQGLWNTGANMYIYSEQLKTFNYAISQIVTA' A
#
# COMPACT_ATOMS: atom_id res chain seq x y z
N LEU A 1 -5.45 -7.37 -0.97
CA LEU A 1 -4.19 -7.16 -1.72
C LEU A 1 -2.96 -7.62 -0.93
N MET A 2 -2.64 -7.02 0.21
CA MET A 2 -1.45 -7.46 0.99
C MET A 2 -1.46 -8.93 1.38
N LYS A 3 -2.59 -9.49 1.84
CA LYS A 3 -2.70 -10.94 2.15
C LYS A 3 -2.37 -11.81 0.93
N GLN A 4 -2.93 -11.48 -0.23
CA GLN A 4 -2.68 -12.18 -1.49
C GLN A 4 -1.21 -12.13 -1.90
N PHE A 5 -0.58 -10.96 -1.76
CA PHE A 5 0.85 -10.80 -2.04
C PHE A 5 1.73 -11.57 -1.06
N MET A 6 1.36 -11.62 0.23
CA MET A 6 2.06 -12.44 1.22
C MET A 6 1.93 -13.93 0.91
N GLU A 7 0.73 -14.42 0.61
CA GLU A 7 0.52 -15.84 0.24
C GLU A 7 1.24 -16.24 -1.06
N THR A 8 1.37 -15.32 -2.02
CA THR A 8 2.04 -15.62 -3.30
C THR A 8 3.55 -15.51 -3.21
N ASN A 9 4.09 -14.54 -2.45
CA ASN A 9 5.53 -14.26 -2.43
C ASN A 9 6.24 -14.94 -1.25
N VAL A 10 5.58 -15.12 -0.10
CA VAL A 10 6.16 -15.80 1.06
C VAL A 10 5.69 -17.25 1.04
N THR A 11 6.47 -18.13 0.42
CA THR A 11 6.17 -19.56 0.39
C THR A 11 6.53 -20.21 1.72
N ASP A 12 5.67 -21.10 2.21
CA ASP A 12 5.90 -21.85 3.47
C ASP A 12 7.24 -22.59 3.48
N ALA A 13 7.72 -23.06 2.32
CA ALA A 13 9.03 -23.71 2.18
C ALA A 13 10.20 -22.80 2.60
N VAL A 14 10.11 -21.49 2.38
CA VAL A 14 11.15 -20.51 2.76
C VAL A 14 11.12 -20.26 4.27
N LEU A 15 9.92 -20.25 4.86
CA LEU A 15 9.74 -20.14 6.31
C LEU A 15 10.27 -21.40 7.03
N GLU A 16 9.99 -22.58 6.47
CA GLU A 16 10.40 -23.86 7.03
C GLU A 16 11.92 -24.06 6.90
N SER A 17 12.53 -23.67 5.78
CA SER A 17 13.99 -23.68 5.63
C SER A 17 14.69 -22.75 6.63
N ALA A 18 14.14 -21.55 6.86
CA ALA A 18 14.72 -20.62 7.82
C ALA A 18 14.61 -21.12 9.27
N ARG A 19 13.54 -21.85 9.60
CA ARG A 19 13.40 -22.54 10.89
C ARG A 19 14.38 -23.71 11.04
N LEU A 20 14.59 -24.48 9.98
CA LEU A 20 15.60 -25.56 9.94
C LEU A 20 17.02 -25.02 10.15
N GLU A 21 17.32 -23.81 9.67
CA GLU A 21 18.58 -23.10 9.92
C GLU A 21 18.68 -22.49 11.33
N GLY A 22 17.66 -22.69 12.19
CA GLY A 22 17.65 -22.20 13.57
C GLY A 22 17.48 -20.68 13.69
N ALA A 23 17.00 -20.00 12.65
CA ALA A 23 16.73 -18.58 12.70
C ALA A 23 15.55 -18.28 13.65
N ASN A 24 15.72 -17.27 14.50
CA ASN A 24 14.65 -16.78 15.38
C ASN A 24 13.48 -16.24 14.55
N GLU A 25 12.23 -16.57 14.91
CA GLU A 25 11.00 -16.07 14.27
C GLU A 25 11.01 -14.56 13.99
N ASN A 26 11.54 -13.76 14.91
CA ASN A 26 11.59 -12.31 14.75
C ASN A 26 12.56 -11.91 13.62
N LEU A 27 13.66 -12.63 13.46
CA LEU A 27 14.61 -12.44 12.35
C LEU A 27 14.00 -12.89 11.03
N ILE A 28 13.26 -14.01 11.02
CA ILE A 28 12.56 -14.50 9.82
C ILE A 28 11.54 -13.46 9.35
N PHE A 29 10.75 -12.88 10.26
CA PHE A 29 9.77 -11.85 9.93
C PHE A 29 10.42 -10.59 9.32
N TRP A 30 11.40 -10.01 10.02
CA TRP A 30 11.99 -8.73 9.60
C TRP A 30 12.96 -8.84 8.43
N LYS A 31 13.70 -9.95 8.34
CA LYS A 31 14.85 -10.10 7.44
C LYS A 31 14.54 -10.94 6.21
N ILE A 32 13.49 -11.76 6.26
CA ILE A 32 13.08 -12.64 5.15
C ILE A 32 11.70 -12.23 4.64
N ALA A 33 10.65 -12.30 5.47
CA ALA A 33 9.28 -12.04 5.03
C ALA A 33 9.05 -10.57 4.60
N MET A 34 9.46 -9.59 5.41
CA MET A 34 9.29 -8.16 5.11
C MET A 34 9.93 -7.70 3.78
N PRO A 35 11.20 -8.02 3.46
CA PRO A 35 11.78 -7.63 2.16
C PRO A 35 11.14 -8.33 0.96
N MET A 36 10.64 -9.56 1.11
CA MET A 36 9.91 -10.25 0.02
C MET A 36 8.59 -9.56 -0.33
N VAL A 37 7.94 -8.92 0.65
CA VAL A 37 6.67 -8.21 0.44
C VAL A 37 6.91 -6.75 0.02
N LYS A 38 8.14 -6.22 0.08
CA LYS A 38 8.51 -4.85 -0.34
C LYS A 38 7.90 -4.38 -1.68
N PRO A 39 7.93 -5.17 -2.78
CA PRO A 39 7.28 -4.77 -4.03
C PRO A 39 5.75 -4.59 -3.89
N ALA A 40 5.09 -5.35 -3.02
CA ALA A 40 3.65 -5.23 -2.76
C ALA A 40 3.28 -3.93 -2.02
N TRP A 41 4.21 -3.35 -1.25
CA TRP A 41 3.96 -2.09 -0.55
C TRP A 41 3.91 -0.92 -1.52
N ILE A 42 4.75 -0.95 -2.56
CA ILE A 42 4.79 0.09 -3.60
C ILE A 42 3.47 0.07 -4.40
N THR A 43 2.99 -1.12 -4.77
CA THR A 43 1.72 -1.24 -5.51
C THR A 43 0.54 -0.80 -4.64
N LEU A 44 0.51 -1.17 -3.35
CA LEU A 44 -0.49 -0.70 -2.42
C LEU A 44 -0.48 0.83 -2.30
N LEU A 45 0.71 1.42 -2.12
CA LEU A 45 0.86 2.87 -1.97
C LEU A 45 0.37 3.60 -3.23
N MET A 46 0.71 3.10 -4.41
CA MET A 46 0.25 3.68 -5.68
C MET A 46 -1.28 3.63 -5.81
N LEU A 47 -1.90 2.49 -5.51
CA LEU A 47 -3.35 2.33 -5.55
C LEU A 47 -4.06 3.18 -4.48
N SER A 48 -3.51 3.25 -3.28
CA SER A 48 -4.01 4.11 -2.20
C SER A 48 -3.90 5.59 -2.55
N PHE A 49 -2.79 6.01 -3.17
CA PHE A 49 -2.60 7.38 -3.63
C PHE A 49 -3.62 7.74 -4.71
N GLN A 50 -3.89 6.85 -5.66
CA GLN A 50 -4.94 7.03 -6.67
C GLN A 50 -6.32 7.18 -6.02
N GLY A 51 -6.63 6.38 -4.99
CA GLY A 51 -7.87 6.47 -4.22
C GLY A 51 -8.01 7.81 -3.48
N LEU A 52 -6.94 8.26 -2.81
CA LEU A 52 -6.90 9.54 -2.11
C LEU A 52 -7.02 10.73 -3.06
N TRP A 53 -6.37 10.67 -4.21
CA TRP A 53 -6.43 11.69 -5.26
C TRP A 53 -7.87 11.88 -5.77
N ASN A 54 -8.59 10.77 -6.01
CA ASN A 54 -9.99 10.80 -6.38
C ASN A 54 -10.91 11.21 -5.21
N THR A 55 -10.54 10.89 -3.96
CA THR A 55 -11.35 11.22 -2.80
C THR A 55 -11.47 12.73 -2.57
N GLY A 56 -10.45 13.51 -2.98
CA GLY A 56 -10.50 14.97 -2.95
C GLY A 56 -11.55 15.60 -3.88
N ALA A 57 -12.12 14.83 -4.81
CA ALA A 57 -13.22 15.23 -5.67
C ALA A 57 -14.60 14.86 -5.10
N ASN A 58 -14.68 14.23 -3.92
CA ASN A 58 -15.96 13.95 -3.29
C ASN A 58 -16.69 15.26 -2.95
N MET A 59 -17.94 15.33 -3.41
CA MET A 59 -18.82 16.49 -3.35
C MET A 59 -19.26 16.91 -1.93
N TYR A 60 -18.73 16.27 -0.88
CA TYR A 60 -19.10 16.52 0.52
C TYR A 60 -18.12 17.43 1.29
N ILE A 61 -17.02 17.90 0.67
CA ILE A 61 -16.13 18.88 1.30
C ILE A 61 -16.67 20.30 0.98
N TYR A 62 -17.45 20.84 1.91
CA TYR A 62 -18.17 22.12 1.78
C TYR A 62 -17.44 23.34 2.37
N SER A 63 -16.13 23.25 2.65
CA SER A 63 -15.32 24.37 3.16
C SER A 63 -14.37 24.87 2.07
N GLU A 64 -14.38 26.18 1.81
CA GLU A 64 -13.49 26.79 0.82
C GLU A 64 -12.01 26.68 1.18
N GLN A 65 -11.67 26.57 2.46
CA GLN A 65 -10.28 26.49 2.92
C GLN A 65 -9.66 25.09 2.78
N LEU A 66 -10.49 24.05 2.61
CA LEU A 66 -10.05 22.65 2.52
C LEU A 66 -10.24 22.06 1.12
N LYS A 67 -10.47 22.92 0.11
CA LYS A 67 -10.56 22.49 -1.29
C LYS A 67 -9.24 21.84 -1.71
N THR A 68 -9.32 20.59 -2.17
CA THR A 68 -8.14 19.89 -2.68
C THR A 68 -7.71 20.48 -4.02
N PHE A 69 -6.41 20.43 -4.33
CA PHE A 69 -5.85 20.94 -5.58
C PHE A 69 -6.59 20.42 -6.83
N ASN A 70 -6.99 19.14 -6.81
CA ASN A 70 -7.75 18.52 -7.90
C ASN A 70 -9.12 19.16 -8.15
N TYR A 71 -9.83 19.50 -7.07
CA TYR A 71 -11.14 20.11 -7.17
C TYR A 71 -11.06 21.52 -7.79
N ALA A 72 -10.04 22.30 -7.43
CA ALA A 72 -9.82 23.64 -7.98
C ALA A 72 -9.57 23.61 -9.50
N ILE A 73 -8.75 22.68 -9.99
CA ILE A 73 -8.52 22.52 -11.44
C ILE A 73 -9.81 22.09 -12.16
N SER A 74 -10.59 21.18 -11.58
CA SER A 74 -11.86 20.76 -12.17
C SER A 74 -12.87 21.91 -12.31
N GLN A 75 -12.92 22.84 -11.34
CA GLN A 75 -13.79 24.03 -11.45
C GLN A 75 -13.34 24.97 -12.56
N ILE A 76 -12.03 25.19 -12.72
CA ILE A 76 -11.49 26.08 -13.77
C ILE A 76 -11.71 25.50 -15.17
N VAL A 77 -11.60 24.18 -15.33
CA VAL A 77 -11.80 23.50 -16.62
C VAL A 77 -13.28 23.46 -17.05
N THR A 78 -14.21 23.53 -16.08
CA THR A 78 -15.66 23.50 -16.35
C THR A 78 -16.26 24.91 -16.51
N ALA A 79 -15.51 25.95 -16.20
CA ALA A 79 -15.87 27.35 -16.44
C ALA A 79 -15.59 27.77 -17.89
#